data_AF-A0A691X167-F1
#
_entry.id   AF-A0A691X167-F1
#
_cell.length_a   1.000
_cell.length_b   1.000
_cell.length_c   1.000
_cell.angle_alpha   90.00
_cell.angle_beta   90.00
_cell.angle_gamma   90.00
#
_symmetry.space_group_name_H-M   'P 1'
#
loop_
_entity.id
_entity.type
_entity.pdbx_description
1 polymer ?
#
loop_
_entity_poly.entity_id
_entity_poly.type
_entity_poly.pdbx_seq_one_letter_code
_entity_poly.pdbx_strand_id
1 'polypeptide(L)'
;MTQEELDALMNGDVNFDEDAESNIKSETESHNIESEEGLMLEDVKVSDYKPDPSVVWPPPPPNQEHKVVHQLDDVTKDSELKATEMMDKLESINNFFADSENLFSEIDKVLAKNIEIFSKLNEKFPNVVSFNEALQLNSKVKKTSQEIIDKLQCGQDEAMMAMDAMQYQDIHRQKIERVINVMRALSRYMSSLFEGRIDDKKRVSSAVHIEGDSTTDIVSNDDIEALIASLGQK
;
A
#
# COMPACT_ATOMS: atom_id res chain seq x y z
N MET A 1 16.01 15.91 -21.37
CA MET A 1 17.22 15.07 -21.28
C MET A 1 17.81 14.97 -22.67
N THR A 2 19.01 15.49 -22.86
CA THR A 2 19.73 15.44 -24.14
C THR A 2 20.50 14.12 -24.23
N GLN A 3 20.67 13.58 -25.44
CA GLN A 3 21.31 12.27 -25.70
C GLN A 3 22.72 12.12 -25.11
N GLU A 4 23.41 13.23 -24.87
CA GLU A 4 24.73 13.27 -24.25
C GLU A 4 24.72 12.87 -22.76
N GLU A 5 23.61 13.09 -22.04
CA GLU A 5 23.48 12.68 -20.62
C GLU A 5 23.15 11.18 -20.48
N LEU A 6 22.52 10.58 -21.50
CA LEU A 6 22.22 9.14 -21.55
C LEU A 6 23.44 8.31 -21.92
N ASP A 7 24.31 8.80 -22.81
CA ASP A 7 25.56 8.12 -23.19
C ASP A 7 26.61 8.14 -22.07
N ALA A 8 26.63 9.19 -21.24
CA ALA A 8 27.49 9.25 -20.05
C ALA A 8 27.08 8.21 -19.00
N LEU A 9 25.80 7.86 -18.93
CA LEU A 9 25.26 6.87 -17.99
C LEU A 9 25.49 5.42 -18.45
N MET A 10 25.68 5.18 -19.76
CA MET A 10 25.93 3.84 -20.32
C MET A 10 27.42 3.48 -20.42
N ASN A 11 28.33 4.46 -20.49
CA ASN A 11 29.78 4.22 -20.59
C ASN A 11 30.53 4.30 -19.25
N GLY A 12 29.83 4.52 -18.13
CA GLY A 12 30.42 4.41 -16.80
C GLY A 12 30.55 2.94 -16.40
N ASP A 13 31.77 2.43 -16.41
CA ASP A 13 32.15 1.09 -15.92
C ASP A 13 31.89 0.99 -14.40
N VAL A 14 30.67 0.61 -14.03
CA VAL A 14 30.29 0.37 -12.63
C VAL A 14 30.61 -1.07 -12.28
N ASN A 15 31.79 -1.25 -11.69
CA ASN A 15 32.24 -2.47 -11.04
C ASN A 15 31.22 -2.88 -9.94
N PHE A 16 30.70 -4.10 -10.01
CA PHE A 16 29.55 -4.60 -9.24
C PHE A 16 29.95 -5.42 -8.01
N ASP A 17 31.11 -5.15 -7.41
CA ASP A 17 31.56 -5.85 -6.21
C ASP A 17 32.33 -4.88 -5.32
N GLU A 18 31.63 -4.26 -4.37
CA GLU A 18 32.06 -3.99 -2.99
C GLU A 18 31.05 -3.03 -2.32
N ASP A 19 30.81 -3.28 -1.03
CA ASP A 19 30.09 -2.44 -0.06
C ASP A 19 28.56 -2.55 0.05
N ALA A 20 28.12 -3.65 0.66
CA ALA A 20 26.85 -3.71 1.39
C ALA A 20 27.01 -4.41 2.75
N GLU A 21 27.89 -3.88 3.61
CA GLU A 21 27.80 -4.08 5.06
C GLU A 21 27.73 -2.70 5.75
N SER A 22 26.52 -2.27 6.12
CA SER A 22 26.27 -1.70 7.46
C SER A 22 24.80 -1.28 7.69
N ASN A 23 24.27 -1.82 8.78
CA ASN A 23 23.23 -1.27 9.66
C ASN A 23 21.80 -1.02 9.14
N ILE A 24 20.94 -2.01 9.39
CA ILE A 24 19.53 -1.77 9.76
C ILE A 24 19.36 -2.20 11.22
N LYS A 25 19.19 -1.21 12.12
CA LYS A 25 18.63 -1.44 13.45
C LYS A 25 17.11 -1.54 13.29
N SER A 26 16.56 -2.70 13.65
CA SER A 26 15.11 -2.87 13.83
C SER A 26 14.70 -2.36 15.20
N GLU A 27 13.79 -1.40 15.25
CA GLU A 27 12.89 -1.23 16.38
C GLU A 27 11.57 -1.91 16.01
N THR A 28 11.26 -3.02 16.68
CA THR A 28 9.93 -3.62 16.69
C THR A 28 9.50 -3.64 18.14
N GLU A 29 8.53 -2.79 18.46
CA GLU A 29 7.83 -2.84 19.74
C GLU A 29 7.09 -4.17 19.86
N SER A 30 7.35 -4.79 20.99
CA SER A 30 6.84 -6.06 21.47
C SER A 30 5.39 -5.95 21.91
N HIS A 31 4.55 -6.90 21.47
CA HIS A 31 3.47 -7.37 22.32
C HIS A 31 3.59 -8.87 22.56
N ASN A 32 3.95 -9.17 23.82
CA ASN A 32 4.05 -10.49 24.42
C ASN A 32 2.68 -11.17 24.45
N ILE A 33 2.66 -12.44 24.05
CA ILE A 33 1.89 -13.48 24.74
C ILE A 33 2.91 -14.57 25.07
N GLU A 34 3.27 -14.67 26.35
CA GLU A 34 4.20 -15.67 26.89
C GLU A 34 3.51 -17.02 27.12
N SER A 35 4.26 -18.08 26.78
CA SER A 35 4.29 -19.45 27.36
C SER A 35 3.00 -20.30 27.24
N GLU A 36 3.05 -21.55 26.79
CA GLU A 36 3.83 -22.65 27.37
C GLU A 36 4.11 -23.79 26.39
N GLU A 37 5.19 -24.52 26.71
CA GLU A 37 5.59 -25.87 26.29
C GLU A 37 6.15 -26.08 24.87
N GLY A 38 7.49 -26.12 24.83
CA GLY A 38 8.24 -26.69 23.73
C GLY A 38 8.00 -28.19 23.59
N LEU A 39 7.63 -28.61 22.40
CA LEU A 39 7.90 -29.96 21.92
C LEU A 39 9.01 -29.88 20.87
N MET A 40 10.20 -30.31 21.26
CA MET A 40 11.24 -30.71 20.33
C MET A 40 10.69 -31.88 19.51
N LEU A 41 10.49 -31.69 18.20
CA LEU A 41 10.17 -32.80 17.29
C LEU A 41 11.46 -33.58 17.00
N GLU A 42 11.81 -34.45 17.94
CA GLU A 42 12.72 -35.56 17.72
C GLU A 42 12.03 -36.63 16.85
N ASP A 43 12.71 -37.01 15.76
CA ASP A 43 12.50 -38.21 14.94
C ASP A 43 11.07 -38.54 14.49
N VAL A 44 10.50 -37.71 13.60
CA VAL A 44 9.42 -38.20 12.72
C VAL A 44 10.02 -39.05 11.63
N LYS A 45 9.97 -40.37 11.82
CA LYS A 45 10.15 -41.33 10.73
C LYS A 45 9.17 -40.98 9.61
N VAL A 46 9.69 -40.68 8.42
CA VAL A 46 8.97 -40.39 7.16
C VAL A 46 8.02 -41.52 6.71
N SER A 47 7.91 -42.62 7.48
CA SER A 47 7.14 -43.81 7.15
C SER A 47 5.65 -43.74 7.48
N ASP A 48 5.18 -42.74 8.23
CA ASP A 48 3.79 -42.68 8.73
C ASP A 48 3.03 -41.41 8.30
N TYR A 49 3.36 -40.82 7.15
CA TYR A 49 2.45 -39.86 6.51
C TYR A 49 1.27 -40.63 5.90
N LYS A 50 0.20 -40.82 6.69
CA LYS A 50 -1.10 -41.23 6.16
C LYS A 50 -1.88 -39.96 5.84
N PRO A 51 -2.29 -39.72 4.58
CA PRO A 51 -3.27 -38.69 4.28
C PRO A 51 -4.49 -38.96 5.15
N ASP A 52 -4.87 -38.02 6.00
CA ASP A 52 -6.10 -38.12 6.77
C ASP A 52 -7.27 -38.20 5.76
N PRO A 53 -7.96 -39.35 5.64
CA PRO A 53 -8.98 -39.54 4.61
C PRO A 53 -10.22 -38.67 4.85
N SER A 54 -10.30 -38.00 6.00
CA SER A 54 -11.36 -37.03 6.32
C SER A 54 -11.20 -35.69 5.59
N VAL A 55 -9.99 -35.38 5.10
CA VAL A 55 -9.75 -34.16 4.30
C VAL A 55 -10.11 -34.48 2.85
N VAL A 56 -11.28 -34.02 2.42
CA VAL A 56 -11.79 -34.17 1.06
C VAL A 56 -10.78 -33.53 0.09
N TRP A 57 -10.09 -34.39 -0.67
CA TRP A 57 -9.17 -34.01 -1.74
C TRP A 57 -9.87 -34.20 -3.10
N PRO A 58 -9.77 -33.26 -4.05
CA PRO A 58 -8.97 -32.04 -4.01
C PRO A 58 -9.57 -30.96 -3.11
N PRO A 59 -8.74 -30.06 -2.55
CA PRO A 59 -9.23 -28.90 -1.82
C PRO A 59 -10.18 -28.11 -2.73
N PRO A 60 -11.23 -27.49 -2.17
CA PRO A 60 -12.17 -26.71 -2.95
C PRO A 60 -11.40 -25.63 -3.74
N PRO A 61 -11.81 -25.34 -4.99
CA PRO A 61 -11.14 -24.36 -5.82
C PRO A 61 -11.02 -23.03 -5.06
N PRO A 62 -9.89 -22.30 -5.18
CA PRO A 62 -9.68 -21.09 -4.42
C PRO A 62 -10.82 -20.10 -4.60
N ASN A 63 -11.48 -19.73 -3.50
CA ASN A 63 -12.45 -18.64 -3.47
C ASN A 63 -11.77 -17.34 -3.91
N GLN A 64 -12.54 -16.32 -4.32
CA GLN A 64 -11.99 -15.03 -4.79
C GLN A 64 -10.98 -14.41 -3.79
N GLU A 65 -11.19 -14.61 -2.49
CA GLU A 65 -10.31 -14.17 -1.40
C GLU A 65 -8.97 -14.92 -1.31
N HIS A 66 -8.82 -16.07 -1.97
CA HIS A 66 -7.56 -16.84 -2.00
C HIS A 66 -6.80 -16.65 -3.32
N LYS A 67 -7.31 -15.80 -4.21
CA LYS A 67 -6.63 -15.44 -5.45
C LYS A 67 -5.74 -14.23 -5.24
N VAL A 68 -4.59 -14.47 -4.62
CA VAL A 68 -3.61 -13.44 -4.23
C VAL A 68 -3.20 -12.51 -5.39
N VAL A 69 -3.14 -13.00 -6.63
CA VAL A 69 -2.85 -12.16 -7.81
C VAL A 69 -3.98 -11.17 -8.09
N HIS A 70 -5.24 -11.60 -7.98
CA HIS A 70 -6.39 -10.71 -8.17
C HIS A 70 -6.48 -9.67 -7.06
N GLN A 71 -6.17 -10.05 -5.81
CA GLN A 71 -6.13 -9.11 -4.70
C GLN A 71 -5.07 -8.01 -4.91
N LEU A 72 -3.89 -8.39 -5.43
CA LEU A 72 -2.84 -7.41 -5.74
C LEU A 72 -3.25 -6.47 -6.89
N ASP A 73 -3.95 -6.98 -7.92
CA ASP A 73 -4.53 -6.15 -8.98
C ASP A 73 -5.60 -5.19 -8.41
N ASP A 74 -6.49 -5.68 -7.54
CA ASP A 74 -7.55 -4.87 -6.91
C ASP A 74 -6.98 -3.79 -5.99
N VAL A 75 -5.97 -4.12 -5.17
CA VAL A 75 -5.25 -3.16 -4.32
C VAL A 75 -4.58 -2.09 -5.17
N THR A 76 -4.00 -2.46 -6.32
CA THR A 76 -3.36 -1.49 -7.23
C THR A 76 -4.38 -0.48 -7.76
N LYS A 77 -5.54 -0.98 -8.22
CA LYS A 77 -6.60 -0.15 -8.78
C LYS A 77 -7.24 0.77 -7.74
N ASP A 78 -7.53 0.24 -6.55
CA ASP A 78 -8.12 1.03 -5.46
C ASP A 78 -7.12 2.09 -4.96
N SER A 79 -5.84 1.72 -4.86
CA SER A 79 -4.77 2.65 -4.53
C SER A 79 -4.71 3.79 -5.54
N GLU A 80 -4.71 3.53 -6.85
CA GLU A 80 -4.69 4.57 -7.91
C GLU A 80 -5.90 5.52 -7.85
N LEU A 81 -7.11 4.99 -7.60
CA LEU A 81 -8.29 5.83 -7.43
C LEU A 81 -8.18 6.72 -6.20
N LYS A 82 -7.74 6.15 -5.08
CA LYS A 82 -7.50 6.91 -3.86
C LYS A 82 -6.37 7.92 -4.03
N ALA A 83 -5.40 7.61 -4.88
CA ALA A 83 -4.33 8.52 -5.26
C ALA A 83 -4.93 9.81 -5.83
N THR A 84 -5.72 9.61 -6.86
CA THR A 84 -6.30 10.70 -7.65
C THR A 84 -7.17 11.57 -6.76
N GLU A 85 -8.00 10.97 -5.91
CA GLU A 85 -8.84 11.71 -4.95
C GLU A 85 -8.02 12.55 -3.96
N MET A 86 -6.89 12.04 -3.47
CA MET A 86 -6.03 12.77 -2.55
C MET A 86 -5.27 13.90 -3.26
N MET A 87 -4.86 13.71 -4.52
CA MET A 87 -4.26 14.75 -5.35
C MET A 87 -5.25 15.90 -5.59
N ASP A 88 -6.49 15.58 -5.97
CA ASP A 88 -7.56 16.58 -6.16
C ASP A 88 -7.83 17.37 -4.88
N LYS A 89 -7.79 16.69 -3.71
CA LYS A 89 -7.94 17.35 -2.41
C LYS A 89 -6.76 18.26 -2.08
N LEU A 90 -5.54 17.83 -2.33
CA LEU A 90 -4.35 18.67 -2.15
C LEU A 90 -4.42 19.91 -3.05
N GLU A 91 -4.89 19.76 -4.29
CA GLU A 91 -5.07 20.89 -5.21
C GLU A 91 -6.13 21.86 -4.71
N SER A 92 -7.27 21.34 -4.23
CA SER A 92 -8.29 22.17 -3.60
C SER A 92 -7.78 22.92 -2.36
N ILE A 93 -6.92 22.28 -1.55
CA ILE A 93 -6.31 22.92 -0.36
C ILE A 93 -5.34 24.02 -0.80
N ASN A 94 -4.50 23.75 -1.80
CA ASN A 94 -3.54 24.72 -2.31
C ASN A 94 -4.25 25.97 -2.87
N ASN A 95 -5.31 25.76 -3.65
CA ASN A 95 -6.15 26.84 -4.16
C ASN A 95 -6.81 27.63 -3.04
N PHE A 96 -7.31 26.96 -1.99
CA PHE A 96 -7.87 27.63 -0.81
C PHE A 96 -6.85 28.53 -0.10
N PHE A 97 -5.59 28.08 0.02
CA PHE A 97 -4.53 28.91 0.58
C PHE A 97 -4.22 30.13 -0.30
N ALA A 98 -4.13 29.94 -1.62
CA ALA A 98 -3.92 31.05 -2.58
C ALA A 98 -5.06 32.09 -2.55
N ASP A 99 -6.31 31.64 -2.50
CA ASP A 99 -7.46 32.53 -2.39
C ASP A 99 -7.45 33.29 -1.04
N SER A 100 -7.12 32.60 0.05
CA SER A 100 -6.98 33.22 1.37
C SER A 100 -5.87 34.27 1.39
N GLU A 101 -4.72 33.99 0.76
CA GLU A 101 -3.60 34.91 0.65
C GLU A 101 -4.02 36.20 -0.08
N ASN A 102 -4.76 36.06 -1.19
CA ASN A 102 -5.29 37.20 -1.94
C ASN A 102 -6.24 38.06 -1.08
N LEU A 103 -7.12 37.44 -0.31
CA LEU A 103 -8.01 38.16 0.62
C LEU A 103 -7.23 38.93 1.69
N PHE A 104 -6.20 38.32 2.28
CA PHE A 104 -5.34 39.01 3.24
C PHE A 104 -4.52 40.14 2.59
N SER A 105 -4.08 39.98 1.35
CA SER A 105 -3.41 41.05 0.58
C SER A 105 -4.31 42.29 0.38
N GLU A 106 -5.61 42.08 0.18
CA GLU A 106 -6.58 43.18 0.12
C GLU A 106 -6.77 43.88 1.48
N ILE A 107 -6.87 43.11 2.57
CA ILE A 107 -6.91 43.63 3.94
C ILE A 107 -5.66 44.48 4.22
N ASP A 108 -4.49 44.03 3.79
CA ASP A 108 -3.23 44.73 3.99
C ASP A 108 -3.19 46.10 3.32
N LYS A 109 -3.78 46.23 2.11
CA LYS A 109 -3.94 47.52 1.42
C LYS A 109 -4.82 48.48 2.22
N VAL A 110 -5.90 48.00 2.83
CA VAL A 110 -6.81 48.81 3.67
C VAL A 110 -6.09 49.23 4.97
N LEU A 111 -5.40 48.30 5.63
CA LEU A 111 -4.62 48.60 6.84
C LEU A 111 -3.51 49.61 6.56
N ALA A 112 -2.80 49.51 5.43
CA ALA A 112 -1.79 50.48 5.03
C ALA A 112 -2.37 51.90 4.90
N LYS A 113 -3.54 52.05 4.27
CA LYS A 113 -4.24 53.35 4.17
C LYS A 113 -4.68 53.86 5.54
N ASN A 114 -5.24 52.99 6.39
CA ASN A 114 -5.64 53.37 7.74
C ASN A 114 -4.44 53.88 8.57
N ILE A 115 -3.31 53.17 8.52
CA ILE A 115 -2.07 53.59 9.20
C ILE A 115 -1.63 54.96 8.69
N GLU A 116 -1.63 55.20 7.37
CA GLU A 116 -1.27 56.50 6.81
C GLU A 116 -2.21 57.63 7.30
N ILE A 117 -3.52 57.39 7.30
CA ILE A 117 -4.54 58.35 7.76
C ILE A 117 -4.35 58.66 9.25
N PHE A 118 -4.23 57.63 10.09
CA PHE A 118 -4.04 57.82 11.53
C PHE A 118 -2.68 58.44 11.88
N SER A 119 -1.64 58.19 11.10
CA SER A 119 -0.34 58.87 11.26
C SER A 119 -0.50 60.38 11.03
N LYS A 120 -1.15 60.79 9.93
CA LYS A 120 -1.41 62.21 9.64
C LYS A 120 -2.31 62.86 10.70
N LEU A 121 -3.34 62.16 11.18
CA LEU A 121 -4.23 62.65 12.23
C LEU A 121 -3.49 62.82 13.56
N ASN A 122 -2.64 61.87 13.94
CA ASN A 122 -1.85 61.93 15.17
C ASN A 122 -0.83 63.07 15.14
N GLU A 123 -0.21 63.35 13.98
CA GLU A 123 0.67 64.52 13.79
C GLU A 123 -0.08 65.84 13.91
N LYS A 124 -1.29 65.95 13.34
CA LYS A 124 -2.09 67.18 13.36
C LYS A 124 -2.79 67.42 14.69
N PHE A 125 -3.15 66.36 15.42
CA PHE A 125 -3.89 66.42 16.68
C PHE A 125 -3.19 65.58 17.77
N PRO A 126 -2.00 66.00 18.23
CA PRO A 126 -1.19 65.20 19.17
C PRO A 126 -1.84 65.00 20.55
N ASN A 127 -2.82 65.83 20.91
CA ASN A 127 -3.53 65.74 22.18
C ASN A 127 -4.67 64.71 22.17
N VAL A 128 -4.99 64.10 21.02
CA VAL A 128 -6.06 63.11 20.90
C VAL A 128 -5.48 61.71 21.00
N VAL A 129 -5.49 61.16 22.21
CA VAL A 129 -4.91 59.84 22.54
C VAL A 129 -5.51 58.72 21.67
N SER A 130 -6.80 58.79 21.36
CA SER A 130 -7.51 57.76 20.57
C SER A 130 -6.93 57.56 19.17
N PHE A 131 -6.32 58.57 18.54
CA PHE A 131 -5.67 58.41 17.24
C PHE A 131 -4.38 57.61 17.34
N ASN A 132 -3.61 57.83 18.40
CA ASN A 132 -2.40 57.04 18.67
C ASN A 132 -2.76 55.59 19.00
N GLU A 133 -3.77 55.36 19.84
CA GLU A 133 -4.27 54.02 20.15
C GLU A 133 -4.75 53.28 18.89
N ALA A 134 -5.54 53.94 18.04
CA ALA A 134 -6.00 53.37 16.77
C ALA A 134 -4.83 53.07 15.82
N LEU A 135 -3.82 53.94 15.75
CA LEU A 135 -2.61 53.74 14.94
C LEU A 135 -1.83 52.51 15.40
N GLN A 136 -1.64 52.34 16.71
CA GLN A 136 -0.98 51.18 17.29
C GLN A 136 -1.76 49.89 17.02
N LEU A 137 -3.09 49.92 17.17
CA LEU A 137 -3.95 48.77 16.91
C LEU A 137 -3.88 48.35 15.43
N ASN A 138 -4.03 49.29 14.50
CA ASN A 138 -3.90 49.00 13.06
C ASN A 138 -2.50 48.45 12.71
N SER A 139 -1.45 48.98 13.33
CA SER A 139 -0.08 48.48 13.13
C SER A 139 0.10 47.05 13.66
N LYS A 140 -0.52 46.73 14.80
CA LYS A 140 -0.52 45.36 15.35
C LYS A 140 -1.27 44.40 14.43
N VAL A 141 -2.47 44.77 14.00
CA VAL A 141 -3.28 43.94 13.08
C VAL A 141 -2.56 43.73 11.75
N LYS A 142 -1.84 44.75 11.24
CA LYS A 142 -1.03 44.60 10.03
C LYS A 142 0.08 43.55 10.19
N LYS A 143 0.76 43.52 11.34
CA LYS A 143 1.76 42.47 11.62
C LYS A 143 1.12 41.09 11.67
N THR A 144 -0.01 40.96 12.35
CA THR A 144 -0.75 39.68 12.41
C THR A 144 -1.24 39.24 11.03
N SER A 145 -1.68 40.18 10.18
CA SER A 145 -2.07 39.91 8.79
C SER A 145 -0.89 39.34 7.98
N GLN A 146 0.30 39.94 8.11
CA GLN A 146 1.51 39.43 7.49
C GLN A 146 1.88 38.03 7.99
N GLU A 147 1.82 37.79 9.31
CA GLU A 147 2.07 36.46 9.88
C GLU A 147 1.08 35.39 9.35
N ILE A 148 -0.16 35.77 9.03
CA ILE A 148 -1.14 34.87 8.42
C ILE A 148 -0.75 34.57 6.97
N ILE A 149 -0.38 35.59 6.19
CA ILE A 149 0.11 35.42 4.81
C ILE A 149 1.31 34.46 4.79
N ASP A 150 2.29 34.67 5.66
CA ASP A 150 3.48 33.82 5.74
C ASP A 150 3.10 32.35 6.04
N LYS A 151 2.14 32.12 6.95
CA LYS A 151 1.62 30.77 7.24
C LYS A 151 0.85 30.14 6.08
N LEU A 152 0.11 30.95 5.32
CA LEU A 152 -0.61 30.47 4.13
C LEU A 152 0.39 30.03 3.06
N GLN A 153 1.47 30.80 2.85
CA GLN A 153 2.55 30.44 1.93
C GLN A 153 3.26 29.15 2.38
N CYS A 154 3.59 29.02 3.67
CA CYS A 154 4.11 27.75 4.19
C CYS A 154 3.14 26.58 3.93
N GLY A 155 1.83 26.80 4.11
CA GLY A 155 0.82 25.79 3.82
C GLY A 155 0.74 25.39 2.34
N GLN A 156 0.94 26.33 1.42
CA GLN A 156 1.04 26.05 -0.02
C GLN A 156 2.29 25.22 -0.33
N ASP A 157 3.44 25.59 0.24
CA ASP A 157 4.69 24.85 0.08
C ASP A 157 4.53 23.40 0.58
N GLU A 158 3.91 23.22 1.76
CA GLU A 158 3.66 21.89 2.33
C GLU A 158 2.68 21.07 1.47
N ALA A 159 1.63 21.70 0.92
CA ALA A 159 0.71 21.05 0.00
C ALA A 159 1.43 20.60 -1.29
N MET A 160 2.33 21.43 -1.82
CA MET A 160 3.14 21.10 -2.99
C MET A 160 4.12 19.97 -2.70
N MET A 161 4.82 20.01 -1.55
CA MET A 161 5.68 18.90 -1.11
C MET A 161 4.90 17.59 -0.93
N ALA A 162 3.67 17.66 -0.40
CA ALA A 162 2.82 16.48 -0.27
C ALA A 162 2.40 15.92 -1.64
N MET A 163 2.11 16.77 -2.63
CA MET A 163 1.85 16.34 -4.00
C MET A 163 3.07 15.66 -4.64
N ASP A 164 4.27 16.18 -4.41
CA ASP A 164 5.51 15.57 -4.90
C ASP A 164 5.77 14.22 -4.22
N ALA A 165 5.60 14.15 -2.89
CA ALA A 165 5.69 12.90 -2.16
C ALA A 165 4.65 11.87 -2.64
N MET A 166 3.48 12.33 -3.05
CA MET A 166 2.42 11.48 -3.56
C MET A 166 2.77 10.80 -4.89
N GLN A 167 3.67 11.38 -5.69
CA GLN A 167 4.20 10.74 -6.89
C GLN A 167 4.95 9.43 -6.59
N TYR A 168 5.44 9.22 -5.35
CA TYR A 168 6.02 7.93 -4.92
C TYR A 168 5.01 6.78 -4.97
N GLN A 169 3.71 7.05 -5.08
CA GLN A 169 2.71 6.02 -5.26
C GLN A 169 2.88 5.22 -6.55
N ASP A 170 3.40 5.83 -7.63
CA ASP A 170 3.67 5.09 -8.86
C ASP A 170 4.76 4.01 -8.63
N ILE A 171 5.71 4.24 -7.73
CA ILE A 171 6.71 3.23 -7.35
C ILE A 171 6.03 2.02 -6.68
N HIS A 172 5.00 2.23 -5.86
CA HIS A 172 4.25 1.12 -5.25
C HIS A 172 3.49 0.31 -6.29
N ARG A 173 2.85 0.97 -7.25
CA ARG A 173 2.22 0.31 -8.41
C ARG A 173 3.22 -0.58 -9.16
N GLN A 174 4.37 -0.03 -9.52
CA GLN A 174 5.43 -0.78 -10.23
C GLN A 174 5.96 -1.98 -9.42
N LYS A 175 6.12 -1.83 -8.09
CA LYS A 175 6.53 -2.94 -7.21
C LYS A 175 5.48 -4.05 -7.19
N ILE A 176 4.20 -3.72 -7.12
CA ILE A 176 3.11 -4.71 -7.17
C ILE A 176 3.07 -5.40 -8.53
N GLU A 177 3.17 -4.67 -9.65
CA GLU A 177 3.24 -5.24 -10.99
C GLU A 177 4.38 -6.27 -11.13
N ARG A 178 5.56 -5.95 -10.58
CA ARG A 178 6.71 -6.87 -10.56
C ARG A 178 6.38 -8.14 -9.77
N VAL A 179 5.81 -8.01 -8.57
CA VAL A 179 5.42 -9.17 -7.74
C VAL A 179 4.39 -10.03 -8.46
N ILE A 180 3.38 -9.41 -9.07
CA ILE A 180 2.35 -10.10 -9.85
C ILE A 180 2.97 -10.90 -11.00
N ASN A 181 3.90 -10.31 -11.74
CA ASN A 181 4.60 -11.01 -12.84
C ASN A 181 5.41 -12.21 -12.33
N VAL A 182 6.12 -12.04 -11.20
CA VAL A 182 6.85 -13.14 -10.56
C VAL A 182 5.91 -14.26 -10.10
N MET A 183 4.78 -13.91 -9.48
CA MET A 183 3.76 -14.87 -9.04
C MET A 183 3.13 -15.64 -10.22
N ARG A 184 2.83 -14.95 -11.32
CA ARG A 184 2.35 -15.58 -12.56
C ARG A 184 3.40 -16.51 -13.17
N ALA A 185 4.67 -16.13 -13.14
CA ALA A 185 5.77 -16.98 -13.61
C ALA A 185 5.96 -18.22 -12.72
N LEU A 186 5.90 -18.06 -11.40
CA LEU A 186 5.94 -19.17 -10.43
C LEU A 186 4.80 -20.16 -10.66
N SER A 187 3.57 -19.68 -10.88
CA SER A 187 2.43 -20.55 -11.21
C SER A 187 2.68 -21.34 -12.49
N ARG A 188 3.16 -20.69 -13.57
CA ARG A 188 3.50 -21.38 -14.82
C ARG A 188 4.64 -22.39 -14.63
N TYR A 189 5.65 -22.05 -13.84
CA TYR A 189 6.76 -22.93 -13.53
C TYR A 189 6.29 -24.16 -12.75
N MET A 190 5.44 -23.99 -11.75
CA MET A 190 4.82 -25.12 -11.03
C MET A 190 3.98 -25.98 -11.95
N SER A 191 3.10 -25.39 -12.78
CA SER A 191 2.34 -26.13 -13.78
C SER A 191 3.23 -26.91 -14.74
N SER A 192 4.34 -26.30 -15.19
CA SER A 192 5.32 -26.95 -16.08
C SER A 192 6.12 -28.06 -15.38
N LEU A 193 6.44 -27.93 -14.09
CA LEU A 193 7.08 -29.00 -13.30
C LEU A 193 6.17 -30.22 -13.15
N PHE A 194 4.87 -30.00 -13.00
CA PHE A 194 3.87 -31.08 -12.91
C PHE A 194 3.45 -31.62 -14.29
N GLU A 195 3.76 -30.92 -15.37
CA GLU A 195 3.53 -31.38 -16.74
C GLU A 195 4.46 -32.56 -17.06
N GLY A 196 3.91 -33.77 -17.09
CA GLY A 196 4.66 -34.97 -17.40
C GLY A 196 5.14 -35.03 -18.86
N ARG A 197 6.24 -35.74 -19.11
CA ARG A 197 6.68 -36.10 -20.49
C ARG A 197 5.66 -36.95 -21.27
N ILE A 198 4.67 -37.51 -20.59
CA ILE A 198 3.69 -38.45 -21.13
C ILE A 198 2.31 -37.87 -20.83
N ASP A 199 1.45 -37.86 -21.86
CA ASP A 199 0.03 -37.49 -21.76
C ASP A 199 -0.65 -38.31 -20.65
N ASP A 200 -1.42 -37.67 -19.76
CA ASP A 200 -2.03 -38.33 -18.60
C ASP A 200 -2.93 -39.50 -19.01
N LYS A 201 -3.49 -39.48 -20.22
CA LYS A 201 -4.26 -40.60 -20.81
C LYS A 201 -3.43 -41.87 -21.07
N LYS A 202 -2.11 -41.74 -21.16
CA LYS A 202 -1.16 -42.84 -21.36
C LYS A 202 -0.40 -43.20 -20.09
N ARG A 203 -0.62 -42.48 -18.98
CA ARG A 203 -0.09 -42.88 -17.68
C ARG A 203 -0.83 -44.11 -17.16
N VAL A 204 -0.09 -44.99 -16.50
CA VAL A 204 -0.66 -46.15 -15.81
C VAL A 204 -1.59 -45.61 -14.72
N SER A 205 -2.79 -46.18 -14.61
CA SER A 205 -3.78 -45.79 -13.60
C SER A 205 -3.13 -45.75 -12.22
N SER A 206 -3.38 -44.70 -11.44
CA SER A 206 -2.92 -44.60 -10.06
C SER A 206 -3.26 -45.89 -9.30
N ALA A 207 -2.28 -46.47 -8.63
CA ALA A 207 -2.48 -47.71 -7.89
C ALA A 207 -3.46 -47.45 -6.74
N VAL A 208 -4.57 -48.18 -6.73
CA VAL A 208 -5.60 -48.11 -5.68
C VAL A 208 -5.18 -48.94 -4.45
N HIS A 209 -4.33 -49.95 -4.65
CA HIS A 209 -3.78 -50.80 -3.59
C HIS A 209 -2.27 -50.94 -3.74
N ILE A 210 -1.57 -51.03 -2.60
CA ILE A 210 -0.15 -51.41 -2.52
C ILE A 210 -0.02 -52.78 -1.84
N GLU A 211 1.06 -53.51 -2.10
CA GLU A 211 1.33 -54.78 -1.41
C GLU A 211 1.37 -54.57 0.11
N GLY A 212 0.50 -55.27 0.84
CA GLY A 212 0.35 -55.16 2.30
C GLY A 212 -0.89 -54.38 2.77
N ASP A 213 -1.69 -53.83 1.84
CA ASP A 213 -2.93 -53.19 2.21
C ASP A 213 -4.00 -54.21 2.64
N SER A 214 -4.50 -54.07 3.88
CA SER A 214 -5.47 -55.00 4.47
C SER A 214 -6.92 -54.55 4.29
N THR A 215 -7.16 -53.38 3.70
CA THR A 215 -8.51 -52.88 3.43
C THR A 215 -8.98 -53.30 2.03
N THR A 216 -9.68 -54.42 1.97
CA THR A 216 -10.30 -54.94 0.74
C THR A 216 -11.62 -54.22 0.40
N ASP A 217 -12.25 -53.56 1.38
CA ASP A 217 -13.63 -53.11 1.27
C ASP A 217 -13.71 -51.58 1.16
N ILE A 218 -13.50 -51.07 -0.05
CA ILE A 218 -14.12 -49.80 -0.44
C ILE A 218 -15.36 -50.17 -1.22
N VAL A 219 -16.53 -50.01 -0.58
CA VAL A 219 -17.84 -50.19 -1.21
C VAL A 219 -17.89 -49.28 -2.44
N SER A 220 -18.02 -49.87 -3.63
CA SER A 220 -18.08 -49.08 -4.86
C SER A 220 -19.37 -48.25 -4.87
N ASN A 221 -19.41 -47.13 -5.61
CA ASN A 221 -20.64 -46.34 -5.73
C ASN A 221 -21.83 -47.18 -6.19
N ASP A 222 -21.59 -48.20 -7.02
CA ASP A 222 -22.59 -49.16 -7.48
C ASP A 222 -23.09 -50.06 -6.33
N ASP A 223 -22.21 -50.48 -5.42
CA ASP A 223 -22.59 -51.24 -4.22
C ASP A 223 -23.36 -50.37 -3.21
N ILE A 224 -23.05 -49.07 -3.12
CA ILE A 224 -23.81 -48.10 -2.32
C ILE A 224 -25.21 -47.92 -2.91
N GLU A 225 -25.33 -47.83 -4.23
CA GLU A 225 -26.61 -47.69 -4.93
C GLU A 225 -27.49 -48.95 -4.79
N ALA A 226 -26.86 -50.13 -4.82
CA ALA A 226 -27.51 -51.41 -4.52
C ALA A 226 -28.00 -51.49 -3.06
N LEU A 227 -27.23 -50.96 -2.10
CA LEU A 227 -27.64 -50.89 -0.70
C LEU A 227 -28.85 -49.97 -0.53
N ILE A 228 -28.84 -48.78 -1.15
CA ILE A 228 -29.95 -47.82 -1.14
C ILE A 228 -31.21 -48.44 -1.74
N ALA A 229 -31.08 -49.18 -2.85
CA ALA A 229 -32.19 -49.89 -3.47
C ALA A 229 -32.77 -50.99 -2.56
N SER A 230 -31.91 -51.70 -1.81
CA SER A 230 -32.34 -52.74 -0.87
C SER A 230 -33.05 -52.19 0.38
N LEU A 231 -32.65 -50.99 0.83
CA LEU A 231 -33.23 -50.31 2.00
C LEU A 231 -34.53 -49.55 1.68
N GLY A 232 -34.74 -49.16 0.42
CA GLY A 232 -35.97 -48.52 -0.06
C GLY A 232 -37.17 -49.45 -0.30
N GLN A 233 -37.01 -50.76 -0.13
CA GLN A 233 -38.07 -51.77 -0.34
C GLN A 233 -38.78 -52.23 0.96
N LYS A 234 -38.90 -51.36 1.97
CA LYS A 234 -39.72 -51.65 3.16
C LYS A 234 -40.70 -50.54 3.51
#